data_AF-A0A8T3Q0T4-F1
#
_entry.id   AF-A0A8T3Q0T4-F1
#
_cell.length_a   1.000
_cell.length_b   1.000
_cell.length_c   1.000
_cell.angle_alpha   90.00
_cell.angle_beta   90.00
_cell.angle_gamma   90.00
#
_symmetry.space_group_name_H-M   'P 1'
#
loop_
_entity.id
_entity.type
_entity.pdbx_description
1 polymer ?
#
loop_
_entity_poly.entity_id
_entity_poly.type
_entity_poly.pdbx_seq_one_letter_code
_entity_poly.pdbx_strand_id
1 'polypeptide(L)' 'CMHCMTVSLAQGGEGLGAMWGEEKARELLADAGFDSVQVHLLEHDPFNAYFVVRP' A
#
# COMPACT_ATOMS: atom_id res chain seq x y z
N CYS A 1 -1.84 -14.91 -6.23
CA CYS A 1 -3.03 -14.30 -5.59
C CYS A 1 -3.55 -14.98 -4.31
N MET A 2 -2.97 -16.06 -3.77
CA MET A 2 -3.57 -16.77 -2.61
C MET A 2 -2.79 -16.65 -1.29
N HIS A 3 -1.73 -15.85 -1.26
CA HIS A 3 -0.79 -15.82 -0.12
C HIS A 3 -0.98 -14.60 0.79
N CYS A 4 -0.86 -13.38 0.25
CA CYS A 4 -0.74 -12.17 1.07
C CYS A 4 -1.96 -11.90 1.97
N MET A 5 -3.17 -12.08 1.44
CA MET A 5 -4.40 -11.88 2.21
C MET A 5 -4.58 -12.95 3.28
N THR A 6 -4.44 -14.23 2.92
CA THR A 6 -4.75 -15.37 3.80
C THR A 6 -3.80 -15.46 4.99
N VAL A 7 -2.51 -15.16 4.79
CA VAL A 7 -1.51 -15.13 5.88
C VAL A 7 -1.79 -14.01 6.87
N SER A 8 -2.20 -12.82 6.40
CA SER A 8 -2.59 -11.71 7.29
C SER A 8 -3.81 -12.09 8.13
N LEU A 9 -4.86 -12.63 7.50
CA LEU A 9 -6.08 -13.06 8.21
C LEU A 9 -5.82 -14.19 9.22
N ALA A 10 -4.94 -15.14 8.89
CA ALA A 10 -4.60 -16.24 9.81
C ALA A 10 -3.97 -15.76 11.12
N GLN A 11 -3.39 -14.56 11.14
CA GLN A 11 -2.81 -13.93 12.33
C GLN A 11 -3.73 -12.87 12.96
N GLY A 12 -4.98 -12.75 12.50
CA GLY A 12 -5.94 -11.73 12.96
C GLY A 12 -5.68 -10.32 12.42
N GLY A 13 -4.87 -10.19 11.36
CA GLY A 13 -4.63 -8.92 10.67
C GLY A 13 -5.77 -8.52 9.73
N GLU A 14 -5.66 -7.32 9.17
CA GLU A 14 -6.72 -6.69 8.36
C GLU A 14 -6.95 -7.33 6.99
N GLY A 15 -6.00 -8.12 6.48
CA GLY A 15 -6.22 -8.89 5.24
C GLY A 15 -6.26 -8.07 3.95
N LEU A 16 -5.62 -6.90 3.90
CA LEU A 16 -5.64 -5.98 2.74
C LEU A 16 -5.22 -6.66 1.41
N GLY A 17 -4.28 -7.60 1.48
CA GLY A 17 -3.80 -8.35 0.32
C GLY A 17 -2.83 -7.56 -0.58
N ALA A 18 -2.37 -8.20 -1.66
CA ALA A 18 -1.36 -7.61 -2.55
C ALA A 18 -1.91 -6.49 -3.45
N MET A 19 -3.22 -6.50 -3.71
CA MET A 19 -3.90 -5.54 -4.60
C MET A 19 -4.79 -4.58 -3.83
N TRP A 20 -4.34 -4.16 -2.65
CA TRP A 20 -5.07 -3.25 -1.75
C TRP A 20 -5.27 -1.83 -2.31
N GLY A 21 -4.50 -1.44 -3.33
CA GLY A 21 -4.71 -0.22 -4.11
C GLY A 21 -3.94 1.00 -3.59
N GLU A 22 -3.77 1.98 -4.48
CA GLU A 22 -3.06 3.23 -4.20
C GLU A 22 -3.90 4.17 -3.32
N GLU A 23 -5.22 4.15 -3.47
CA GLU A 23 -6.16 4.93 -2.68
C GLU A 23 -6.09 4.53 -1.20
N LYS A 24 -6.13 3.22 -0.91
CA LYS A 24 -6.00 2.72 0.45
C LYS A 24 -4.62 3.02 1.04
N ALA A 25 -3.56 2.93 0.22
CA ALA A 25 -2.22 3.31 0.65
C ALA A 25 -2.15 4.79 1.06
N ARG A 26 -2.79 5.70 0.30
CA ARG A 26 -2.85 7.13 0.66
C ARG A 26 -3.62 7.37 1.94
N GLU A 27 -4.75 6.71 2.13
CA GLU A 27 -5.54 6.81 3.37
C GLU A 27 -4.70 6.41 4.59
N LEU A 28 -4.05 5.24 4.56
CA LEU A 28 -3.23 4.80 5.68
C LEU A 28 -2.02 5.71 5.94
N LEU A 29 -1.43 6.29 4.89
CA LEU A 29 -0.33 7.25 5.05
C LEU A 29 -0.80 8.57 5.67
N ALA A 30 -1.99 9.05 5.32
CA ALA A 30 -2.59 10.22 5.94
C ALA A 30 -2.95 9.95 7.40
N ASP A 31 -3.55 8.79 7.70
CA ASP A 31 -3.88 8.37 9.07
C ASP A 31 -2.63 8.22 9.96
N ALA A 32 -1.49 7.86 9.35
CA ALA A 32 -0.19 7.81 10.03
C ALA A 32 0.44 9.20 10.28
N GLY A 33 -0.14 10.28 9.74
CA GLY A 33 0.29 11.66 9.96
C GLY A 33 1.34 12.18 8.96
N PHE A 34 1.41 11.63 7.75
CA PHE A 34 2.24 12.20 6.68
C PHE A 34 1.46 13.29 5.92
N ASP A 35 1.98 14.52 5.91
CA ASP A 35 1.31 15.65 5.25
C ASP A 35 1.57 15.72 3.73
N SER A 36 2.60 15.03 3.25
CA SER A 36 2.96 15.01 1.82
C SER A 36 3.16 13.60 1.30
N VAL A 37 2.38 13.21 0.28
CA VAL A 37 2.48 11.92 -0.40
C VAL A 37 2.66 12.14 -1.91
N GLN A 38 3.76 11.67 -2.46
CA GLN A 38 4.04 11.65 -3.90
C GLN A 38 4.09 10.20 -4.39
N VAL A 39 3.52 9.94 -5.56
CA VAL A 39 3.55 8.60 -6.17
C VAL A 39 4.23 8.67 -7.52
N HIS A 40 5.16 7.75 -7.75
CA HIS A 40 5.87 7.61 -9.01
C HIS A 40 5.62 6.21 -9.59
N LEU A 41 5.37 6.17 -10.89
CA LEU A 41 5.29 4.95 -11.68
C LEU A 41 6.51 4.88 -12.58
N LEU A 42 7.15 3.72 -12.63
CA LEU A 42 8.34 3.51 -13.44
C LEU A 42 7.97 2.60 -14.62
N GLU A 43 8.35 2.99 -15.83
CA GLU A 43 7.99 2.23 -17.05
C GLU A 43 8.52 0.79 -17.03
N HIS A 44 9.66 0.55 -16.38
CA HIS A 44 10.26 -0.78 -16.26
C HIS A 44 9.65 -1.63 -15.12
N ASP A 45 8.84 -1.04 -14.26
CA ASP A 45 8.17 -1.72 -13.14
C ASP A 45 6.69 -1.31 -13.05
N PRO A 46 5.85 -1.82 -13.98
CA PRO A 46 4.44 -1.42 -14.05
C PRO A 46 3.58 -2.00 -12.92
N PHE A 47 4.13 -2.89 -12.07
CA PHE A 47 3.38 -3.54 -11.01
C PHE A 47 3.46 -2.80 -9.67
N ASN A 48 4.45 -1.92 -9.50
CA ASN A 48 4.71 -1.24 -8.24
C ASN A 48 4.48 0.28 -8.37
N ALA A 49 3.83 0.84 -7.36
CA ALA A 49 3.77 2.28 -7.14
C ALA A 49 4.82 2.67 -6.10
N TYR A 50 5.63 3.67 -6.41
CA TYR A 50 6.69 4.16 -5.52
C TYR A 50 6.18 5.38 -4.75
N PHE A 51 5.95 5.21 -3.44
CA PHE A 51 5.48 6.26 -2.56
C PHE A 51 6.66 6.98 -1.91
N VAL A 52 6.72 8.31 -2.06
CA VAL A 52 7.66 9.20 -1.38
C VAL A 52 6.86 10.07 -0.43
N VAL A 53 7.04 9.85 0.88
CA VAL A 53 6.30 10.56 1.93
C VAL A 53 7.21 11.45 2.77
N ARG A 54 6.67 12.59 3.22
CA ARG A 54 7.36 13.53 4.11
C ARG A 54 6.46 13.87 5.31
N PRO A 55 7.07 14.18 6.48
CA PRO A 55 6.32 14.69 7.63
C PRO A 55 5.48 15.88 7.23
#